data_AF-A0A951B3W3-F1
#
_entry.id   AF-A0A951B3W3-F1
#
_cell.length_a   1.000
_cell.length_b   1.000
_cell.length_c   1.000
_cell.angle_alpha   90.00
_cell.angle_beta   90.00
_cell.angle_gamma   90.00
#
_symmetry.space_group_name_H-M   'P 1'
#
loop_
_entity.id
_entity.type
_entity.pdbx_description
1 polymer ?
#
loop_
_entity_poly.entity_id
_entity_poly.type
_entity_poly.pdbx_seq_one_letter_code
_entity_poly.pdbx_strand_id
1 'polypeptide(L)'
;EAMIGEFSRMAGELDREIALEEKRAGITDPNHFAYPTYAKAATARRDNLKRSKGELEGQLAEAKAGLDEAIEEFRKVEALDGREKAAERLIDRPDLDLMAMHGARA
;
A
#
# COMPACT_ATOMS: atom_id res chain seq x y z
N GLU A 1 5.77 -1.81 -7.06
CA GLU A 1 6.84 -0.86 -6.62
C GLU A 1 7.88 -0.57 -7.71
N ALA A 2 8.32 -1.55 -8.51
CA ALA A 2 9.29 -1.34 -9.60
C ALA A 2 8.91 -0.22 -10.59
N MET A 3 7.63 -0.13 -10.99
CA MET A 3 7.14 0.89 -11.94
C MET A 3 7.20 2.32 -11.36
N ILE A 4 6.92 2.50 -10.07
CA ILE A 4 7.06 3.80 -9.36
C ILE A 4 8.53 4.25 -9.37
N GLY A 5 9.45 3.31 -9.12
CA GLY A 5 10.89 3.55 -9.20
C GLY A 5 11.34 3.89 -10.62
N GLU A 6 10.77 3.23 -11.63
CA GLU A 6 11.07 3.51 -13.04
C GLU A 6 10.61 4.91 -13.47
N PHE A 7 9.38 5.31 -13.14
CA PHE A 7 8.90 6.68 -13.41
C PHE A 7 9.74 7.74 -12.70
N SER A 8 10.20 7.45 -11.48
CA SER A 8 11.11 8.36 -10.76
C SER A 8 12.45 8.52 -11.50
N ARG A 9 13.02 7.43 -12.03
CA ARG A 9 14.26 7.47 -12.81
C ARG A 9 14.08 8.25 -14.11
N MET A 10 13.05 7.93 -14.89
CA MET A 10 12.76 8.62 -16.16
C MET A 10 12.48 10.12 -15.94
N ALA A 11 11.74 10.50 -14.90
CA ALA A 11 11.51 11.90 -14.58
C ALA A 11 12.81 12.64 -14.24
N GLY A 12 13.71 12.00 -13.49
CA GLY A 12 15.02 12.55 -13.18
C GLY A 12 15.97 12.64 -14.40
N GLU A 13 15.84 11.73 -15.37
CA GLU A 13 16.53 11.83 -16.66
C GLU A 13 16.05 13.03 -17.45
N LEU A 14 14.73 13.22 -17.56
CA LEU A 14 14.15 14.38 -18.22
C LEU A 14 14.54 15.70 -17.54
N ASP A 15 14.61 15.74 -16.21
CA ASP A 15 15.10 16.93 -15.47
C ASP A 15 16.54 17.30 -15.88
N ARG A 16 17.41 16.32 -16.10
CA ARG A 16 18.79 16.58 -16.59
C ARG A 16 18.80 17.07 -18.03
N GLU A 17 17.99 16.47 -18.90
CA GLU A 17 17.89 16.85 -20.30
C GLU A 17 17.34 18.27 -20.48
N ILE A 18 16.31 18.64 -19.71
CA ILE A 18 15.76 20.00 -19.67
C ILE A 18 16.87 20.99 -19.29
N ALA A 19 17.59 20.74 -18.21
CA ALA A 19 18.66 21.64 -17.75
C ALA A 19 19.79 21.78 -18.79
N LEU A 20 20.15 20.69 -19.48
CA LEU A 20 21.13 20.72 -20.57
C LEU A 20 20.64 21.57 -21.75
N GLU A 21 19.37 21.41 -22.13
CA GLU A 21 18.78 22.15 -23.24
C GLU A 21 18.64 23.64 -22.94
N GLU A 22 18.16 23.98 -21.74
CA GLU A 22 18.05 25.37 -21.28
C GLU A 22 19.42 26.05 -21.22
N LYS A 23 20.44 25.35 -20.70
CA LYS A 23 21.82 25.84 -20.68
C LYS A 23 22.36 26.06 -22.10
N ARG A 24 22.07 25.14 -23.03
CA ARG A 24 22.49 25.24 -24.43
C ARG A 24 21.85 26.42 -25.14
N ALA A 25 20.57 26.67 -24.87
CA ALA A 25 19.83 27.79 -25.44
C ALA A 25 20.10 29.13 -24.73
N GLY A 26 20.61 29.10 -23.49
CA GLY A 26 20.75 30.27 -22.64
C GLY A 26 19.40 30.84 -22.15
N ILE A 27 18.33 30.04 -22.21
CA ILE A 27 16.96 30.45 -21.89
C ILE A 27 16.37 29.43 -20.93
N THR A 28 16.08 29.84 -19.70
CA THR A 28 15.53 29.00 -18.63
C THR A 28 14.07 29.32 -18.30
N ASP A 29 13.54 30.47 -18.75
CA ASP A 29 12.15 30.83 -18.51
C ASP A 29 11.23 30.08 -19.48
N PRO A 30 10.36 29.17 -19.01
CA PRO A 30 9.45 28.41 -19.87
C PRO A 30 8.42 29.27 -20.61
N ASN A 31 8.18 30.51 -20.14
CA ASN A 31 7.28 31.46 -20.78
C ASN A 31 7.98 32.33 -21.85
N HIS A 32 9.30 32.22 -21.97
CA HIS A 32 10.04 32.94 -22.99
C HIS A 32 9.61 32.46 -24.39
N PHE A 33 9.36 33.39 -25.31
CA PHE A 33 8.88 33.04 -26.66
C PHE A 33 9.83 32.09 -27.41
N ALA A 34 11.13 32.25 -27.20
CA ALA A 34 12.17 31.37 -27.76
C ALA A 34 12.57 30.22 -26.83
N TYR A 35 11.77 29.89 -25.82
CA TYR A 35 12.05 28.73 -24.97
C TYR A 35 12.12 27.45 -25.82
N PRO A 36 13.13 26.59 -25.64
CA PRO A 36 13.33 25.45 -26.53
C PRO A 36 12.12 24.50 -26.53
N THR A 37 11.61 24.18 -27.73
CA THR A 37 10.49 23.23 -27.90
C THR A 37 10.78 21.89 -27.24
N TYR A 38 12.04 21.45 -27.27
CA TYR A 38 12.47 20.22 -26.60
C TYR A 38 12.32 20.31 -25.08
N ALA A 39 12.86 21.35 -24.44
CA ALA A 39 12.75 21.56 -23.00
C ALA A 39 11.27 21.65 -22.54
N LYS A 40 10.43 22.29 -23.36
CA LYS A 40 8.97 22.37 -23.13
C LYS A 40 8.29 21.00 -23.18
N ALA A 41 8.60 20.21 -24.22
CA ALA A 41 8.03 18.86 -24.37
C ALA A 41 8.52 17.91 -23.26
N ALA A 42 9.81 17.96 -22.94
CA ALA A 42 10.41 17.18 -21.85
C ALA A 42 9.80 17.54 -20.49
N THR A 43 9.56 18.83 -20.22
CA THR A 43 8.85 19.31 -19.03
C THR A 43 7.45 18.70 -18.94
N ALA A 44 6.65 18.79 -20.01
CA ALA A 44 5.31 18.22 -20.02
C ALA A 44 5.32 16.69 -19.79
N ARG A 45 6.27 15.97 -20.41
CA ARG A 45 6.42 14.52 -20.23
C ARG A 45 6.80 14.17 -18.78
N ARG A 46 7.75 14.89 -18.20
CA ARG A 46 8.18 14.71 -16.81
C ARG A 46 7.01 14.91 -15.85
N ASP A 47 6.22 15.96 -16.06
CA ASP A 47 5.10 16.29 -15.18
C ASP A 47 4.01 15.21 -15.26
N ASN A 48 3.78 14.65 -16.45
CA ASN A 48 2.90 13.48 -16.60
C ASN A 48 3.44 12.25 -15.86
N LEU A 49 4.74 11.96 -15.96
CA LEU A 49 5.35 10.84 -15.23
C LEU A 49 5.24 11.02 -13.71
N LYS A 50 5.46 12.25 -13.21
CA LYS A 50 5.30 12.57 -11.78
C LYS A 50 3.85 12.39 -11.32
N ARG A 51 2.87 12.77 -12.14
CA ARG A 51 1.45 12.55 -11.85
C ARG A 51 1.11 11.05 -11.79
N SER A 52 1.46 10.30 -12.83
CA SER A 52 1.20 8.84 -12.87
C SER A 52 1.90 8.09 -11.75
N LYS A 53 3.10 8.53 -11.35
CA LYS A 53 3.78 8.02 -10.16
C LYS A 53 2.94 8.24 -8.90
N GLY A 54 2.47 9.47 -8.66
CA GLY A 54 1.67 9.80 -7.48
C GLY A 54 0.35 9.02 -7.42
N GLU A 55 -0.29 8.82 -8.57
CA GLU A 55 -1.49 7.96 -8.67
C GLU A 55 -1.20 6.51 -8.25
N LEU A 56 -0.09 5.92 -8.73
CA LEU A 56 0.31 4.57 -8.35
C LEU A 56 0.71 4.46 -6.87
N GLU A 57 1.33 5.49 -6.31
CA GLU A 57 1.65 5.54 -4.88
C GLU A 57 0.37 5.56 -4.03
N GLY A 58 -0.65 6.31 -4.45
CA GLY A 58 -1.97 6.32 -3.82
C GLY A 58 -2.65 4.94 -3.87
N GLN A 59 -2.71 4.33 -5.06
CA GLN A 59 -3.27 2.98 -5.23
C GLN A 59 -2.54 1.93 -4.40
N LEU A 60 -1.21 2.04 -4.29
CA LEU A 60 -0.42 1.13 -3.45
C LEU A 60 -0.73 1.31 -1.96
N ALA A 61 -0.89 2.55 -1.50
CA ALA A 61 -1.23 2.84 -0.11
C ALA A 61 -2.62 2.30 0.24
N GLU A 62 -3.61 2.52 -0.64
CA GLU A 62 -4.97 1.99 -0.49
C GLU A 62 -4.99 0.46 -0.45
N ALA A 63 -4.28 -0.20 -1.37
CA ALA A 63 -4.19 -1.66 -1.40
C ALA A 63 -3.53 -2.23 -0.14
N LYS A 64 -2.49 -1.56 0.40
CA LYS A 64 -1.85 -1.96 1.66
C LYS A 64 -2.80 -1.81 2.85
N ALA A 65 -3.54 -0.69 2.92
CA ALA A 65 -4.55 -0.49 3.97
C ALA A 65 -5.65 -1.56 3.92
N GLY A 66 -6.17 -1.87 2.72
CA GLY A 66 -7.17 -2.93 2.56
C GLY A 66 -6.65 -4.32 2.94
N LEU A 67 -5.37 -4.60 2.68
CA LEU A 67 -4.74 -5.85 3.13
C LEU A 67 -4.66 -5.92 4.66
N ASP A 68 -4.24 -4.83 5.31
CA ASP A 68 -4.14 -4.77 6.77
C ASP A 68 -5.52 -4.93 7.43
N GLU A 69 -6.56 -4.29 6.88
CA GLU A 69 -7.94 -4.45 7.33
C GLU A 69 -8.44 -5.90 7.20
N ALA A 70 -8.18 -6.55 6.05
CA ALA A 70 -8.55 -7.94 5.83
C ALA A 70 -7.82 -8.90 6.78
N ILE A 71 -6.54 -8.64 7.08
CA ILE A 71 -5.76 -9.42 8.06
C ILE A 71 -6.37 -9.28 9.45
N GLU A 72 -6.76 -8.08 9.86
CA GLU A 72 -7.39 -7.84 11.16
C GLU A 72 -8.78 -8.47 11.27
N GLU A 73 -9.57 -8.42 10.20
CA GLU A 73 -10.86 -9.12 10.14
C GLU A 73 -10.67 -10.65 10.26
N PHE A 74 -9.73 -11.21 9.50
CA PHE A 74 -9.40 -12.64 9.57
C PHE A 74 -9.01 -13.07 10.98
N ARG A 75 -8.13 -12.31 11.66
CA ARG A 75 -7.73 -12.57 13.05
C ARG A 75 -8.90 -12.55 14.03
N LYS A 76 -9.85 -11.63 13.84
CA LYS A 76 -11.06 -11.56 14.67
C LYS A 76 -11.93 -12.81 14.49
N VAL A 77 -12.11 -13.26 13.24
CA VAL A 77 -12.87 -14.48 12.93
C VAL A 77 -12.20 -15.72 13.55
N GLU A 78 -10.89 -15.89 13.38
CA GLU A 78 -10.15 -17.01 13.99
C GLU A 78 -10.25 -17.00 15.53
N ALA A 79 -10.19 -15.83 16.15
CA ALA A 79 -10.33 -15.72 17.60
C ALA A 79 -11.74 -16.09 18.10
N LEU A 80 -12.78 -15.79 17.32
CA LEU A 80 -14.16 -16.17 17.63
C LEU A 80 -14.38 -17.67 17.48
N ASP A 81 -13.92 -18.28 16.38
CA ASP A 81 -13.99 -19.73 16.15
C ASP A 81 -13.25 -20.52 17.25
N GLY A 82 -12.09 -20.01 17.71
CA GLY A 82 -11.36 -20.58 18.85
C GLY A 82 -12.15 -20.53 20.16
N ARG A 83 -12.89 -19.44 20.41
CA ARG A 83 -13.75 -19.30 21.60
C ARG A 83 -14.97 -20.22 21.53
N GLU A 84 -15.60 -20.33 20.38
CA GLU A 84 -16.76 -21.20 20.15
C GLU A 84 -16.38 -22.67 20.39
N LYS A 85 -15.27 -23.13 19.78
CA LYS A 85 -14.74 -24.49 20.00
C LYS A 85 -14.37 -24.75 21.46
N ALA A 86 -13.85 -23.75 22.18
CA ALA A 86 -13.55 -23.90 23.61
C ALA A 86 -14.82 -24.00 24.47
N ALA A 87 -15.85 -23.21 24.15
CA ALA A 87 -17.15 -23.27 24.81
C ALA A 87 -17.87 -24.61 24.53
N GLU A 88 -17.84 -25.09 23.28
CA GLU A 88 -18.42 -26.38 22.90
C GLU A 88 -17.77 -27.54 23.64
N ARG A 89 -16.43 -27.56 23.76
CA ARG A 89 -15.70 -28.58 24.56
C ARG A 89 -16.03 -28.56 26.05
N LEU A 90 -16.42 -27.40 26.60
CA LEU A 90 -16.87 -27.28 27.99
C LEU A 90 -18.31 -27.78 28.16
N ILE A 91 -19.16 -27.58 27.15
CA ILE A 91 -20.54 -28.09 27.12
C ILE A 91 -20.55 -29.62 26.96
N ASP A 92 -19.62 -30.18 26.17
CA ASP A 92 -19.45 -31.63 25.96
C ASP A 92 -18.71 -32.36 27.11
N ARG A 93 -18.24 -31.64 28.12
CA ARG A 93 -17.73 -32.20 29.40
C ARG A 93 -18.55 -31.77 30.62
N PRO A 94 -19.87 -32.00 30.67
CA PRO A 94 -20.68 -31.61 31.82
C PRO A 94 -20.56 -32.60 33.01
N ASP A 95 -19.81 -33.69 32.88
CA ASP A 95 -19.97 -34.92 33.68
C ASP A 95 -18.81 -35.28 34.62
N LEU A 96 -17.71 -34.52 34.66
CA LEU A 96 -16.58 -34.85 35.54
C LEU A 96 -16.76 -34.42 37.02
N ASP A 97 -17.67 -33.47 37.31
CA ASP A 97 -17.98 -33.07 38.71
C ASP A 97 -19.16 -33.85 39.33
N LEU A 98 -20.02 -34.50 38.53
CA LEU A 98 -21.19 -35.22 39.06
C LEU A 98 -20.87 -36.67 39.47
N MET A 99 -19.82 -37.28 38.92
CA MET A 99 -19.35 -38.62 39.31
C MET A 99 -18.51 -38.63 40.61
N ALA A 100 -17.85 -37.53 40.96
CA ALA A 100 -17.04 -37.44 42.19
C ALA A 100 -17.89 -37.36 43.48
N MET A 101 -19.17 -37.00 43.37
CA MET A 101 -20.05 -36.76 44.53
C MET A 101 -20.95 -37.96 44.91
N HIS A 102 -20.95 -39.06 44.15
CA HIS A 102 -21.76 -40.25 44.44
C HIS A 102 -20.99 -41.41 45.09
N GLY A 103 -19.68 -41.25 45.36
CA GLY A 103 -18.83 -42.27 45.99
C GLY A 103 -18.73 -42.22 47.53
N ALA A 104 -19.49 -41.35 48.19
CA ALA A 104 -19.40 -41.15 49.64
C ALA A 104 -20.77 -41.22 50.32
N ARG A 105 -21.38 -42.41 50.37
CA ARG A 105 -22.33 -42.78 51.44
C ARG A 105 -22.61 -44.29 51.44
N ALA A 106 -22.17 -44.90 52.55
CA ALA A 106 -22.59 -46.15 53.18
C ALA A 106 -22.41 -47.47 52.42
#